data_AF-A0A3C0ULG3-F1
#
_entry.id   AF-A0A3C0ULG3-F1
#
_cell.length_a   1.000
_cell.length_b   1.000
_cell.length_c   1.000
_cell.angle_alpha   90.00
_cell.angle_beta   90.00
_cell.angle_gamma   90.00
#
_symmetry.space_group_name_H-M   'P 1'
#
loop_
_entity.id
_entity.type
_entity.pdbx_description
1 polymer ?
#
loop_
_entity_poly.entity_id
_entity_poly.type
_entity_poly.pdbx_seq_one_letter_code
_entity_poly.pdbx_strand_id
1 'polypeptide(L)'
;VDWFTKTIIPGVQDGLKALGKTTEPPIVLRAHDTDAPRVMKSALPLYKNLYTMAKYNGEALTTYTPRGKWAELHRSLSRIGTVHVENVHILANLEPFRYGSADFIQKSVQAMHNVYEANGLHLYPQASYWDWPYTADKAEKRLFQLDRDWIWYKTWARYAWNSKRERPAEINYWGNQLAEKYGLPLDKGKDVLEAYEQTGEISPKLLRRYGITDGNRQTLTLGMLMTQLINPFRYGLFTLMYESEAPEGEMIIEYAEKDWNRQQHIGETPVKVADEVVVHGQKAVEAIERAAASVTQNKEEFGRLRNDVHCQDAMANFYAEKAQAALAALRFKYSNDVRDLEKALPHLEKSVSHYAKLVALTKDTYLYANSMQTQQRKIPMRGVNGTYKTWTEMLPVYEKELKTFKHKIDSLKTHTSQVAKQLVVLQPAEVTLQGPQTEWFSVLKGQATFSDTAAVISGIAPELQALKGIKLAKNQLQSQRTTLTFTTQEPVKLLVGFFNEKKASYLPTPELETDASANDYGQAEIKISNAVLVNGFPPANVHAYSFGAGTHTLNLGKGACLLLGFVKGNQTIPIFDAGMAGNKKNIDWLFE
;
A
#
# COMPACT_ATOMS: atom_id res chain seq x y z
N VAL A 1 -12.87 -21.93 -6.82
CA VAL A 1 -14.09 -22.68 -7.23
C VAL A 1 -14.08 -24.07 -6.61
N ASP A 2 -13.33 -25.04 -7.13
CA ASP A 2 -13.41 -26.45 -6.71
C ASP A 2 -13.37 -26.68 -5.20
N TRP A 3 -12.42 -26.06 -4.48
CA TRP A 3 -12.34 -26.17 -3.02
C TRP A 3 -13.66 -25.77 -2.31
N PHE A 4 -14.28 -24.67 -2.74
CA PHE A 4 -15.51 -24.17 -2.13
C PHE A 4 -16.72 -25.06 -2.48
N THR A 5 -16.84 -25.50 -3.74
CA THR A 5 -18.03 -26.23 -4.23
C THR A 5 -17.96 -27.75 -4.07
N LYS A 6 -16.76 -28.33 -3.96
CA LYS A 6 -16.53 -29.78 -3.85
C LYS A 6 -15.97 -30.23 -2.50
N THR A 7 -15.62 -29.29 -1.62
CA THR A 7 -15.11 -29.63 -0.27
C THR A 7 -15.82 -28.85 0.83
N ILE A 8 -15.81 -27.51 0.78
CA ILE A 8 -16.40 -26.69 1.86
C ILE A 8 -17.92 -26.86 1.94
N ILE A 9 -18.66 -26.62 0.85
CA ILE A 9 -20.14 -26.75 0.84
C ILE A 9 -20.59 -28.18 1.21
N PRO A 10 -20.05 -29.25 0.60
CA PRO A 10 -20.39 -30.62 1.01
C PRO A 10 -20.12 -30.89 2.49
N GLY A 11 -18.98 -30.46 3.04
CA GLY A 11 -18.67 -30.63 4.45
C GLY A 11 -19.65 -29.92 5.41
N VAL A 12 -20.14 -28.73 5.02
CA VAL A 12 -21.21 -28.04 5.77
C VAL A 12 -22.52 -28.82 5.68
N GLN A 13 -22.88 -29.33 4.49
CA GLN A 13 -24.11 -30.11 4.27
C GLN A 13 -24.09 -31.45 5.03
N ASP A 14 -22.96 -32.14 5.09
CA ASP A 14 -22.77 -33.34 5.92
C ASP A 14 -22.95 -33.03 7.42
N GLY A 15 -22.41 -31.91 7.89
CA GLY A 15 -22.62 -31.43 9.26
C GLY A 15 -24.09 -31.12 9.57
N LEU A 16 -24.80 -30.42 8.67
CA LEU A 16 -26.23 -30.15 8.80
C LEU A 16 -27.07 -31.43 8.82
N LYS A 17 -26.74 -32.39 7.94
CA LYS A 17 -27.37 -33.72 7.89
C LYS A 17 -27.17 -34.49 9.19
N ALA A 18 -25.95 -34.50 9.74
CA ALA A 18 -25.66 -35.15 11.03
C ALA A 18 -26.43 -34.51 12.20
N LEU A 19 -26.69 -33.20 12.14
CA LEU A 19 -27.50 -32.46 13.12
C LEU A 19 -29.03 -32.56 12.86
N GLY A 20 -29.47 -33.26 11.81
CA GLY A 20 -30.88 -33.31 11.41
C GLY A 20 -31.45 -31.93 11.00
N LYS A 21 -30.61 -31.00 10.55
CA LYS A 21 -31.00 -29.64 10.17
C LYS A 21 -31.20 -29.54 8.65
N THR A 22 -32.34 -28.99 8.25
CA THR A 22 -32.69 -28.69 6.85
C THR A 22 -32.57 -27.21 6.49
N THR A 23 -32.54 -26.31 7.48
CA THR A 23 -32.27 -24.88 7.29
C THR A 23 -30.77 -24.67 7.02
N GLU A 24 -30.44 -24.06 5.88
CA GLU A 24 -29.09 -23.61 5.57
C GLU A 24 -28.74 -22.31 6.34
N PRO A 25 -27.81 -22.31 7.32
CA PRO A 25 -27.25 -21.08 7.87
C PRO A 25 -26.38 -20.35 6.83
N PRO A 26 -26.14 -19.04 6.96
CA PRO A 26 -25.37 -18.29 5.97
C PRO A 26 -23.89 -18.70 5.95
N ILE A 27 -23.34 -18.98 4.76
CA ILE A 27 -21.89 -19.10 4.54
C ILE A 27 -21.41 -17.79 3.90
N VAL A 28 -20.40 -17.14 4.49
CA VAL A 28 -19.85 -15.87 3.98
C VAL A 28 -18.62 -16.13 3.11
N LEU A 29 -18.71 -15.82 1.82
CA LEU A 29 -17.58 -15.83 0.88
C LEU A 29 -16.87 -14.48 0.88
N ARG A 30 -15.61 -14.43 1.29
CA ARG A 30 -14.75 -13.24 1.07
C ARG A 30 -14.33 -13.17 -0.40
N ALA A 31 -14.36 -11.97 -0.98
CA ALA A 31 -13.90 -11.69 -2.35
C ALA A 31 -12.38 -11.46 -2.46
N HIS A 32 -11.66 -11.55 -1.35
CA HIS A 32 -10.21 -11.47 -1.29
C HIS A 32 -9.58 -12.72 -1.94
N ASP A 33 -8.54 -12.52 -2.77
CA ASP A 33 -7.81 -13.55 -3.50
C ASP A 33 -8.69 -14.55 -4.30
N THR A 34 -9.80 -14.07 -4.88
CA THR A 34 -10.66 -14.95 -5.68
C THR A 34 -11.54 -14.20 -6.70
N ASP A 35 -11.86 -14.90 -7.79
CA ASP A 35 -12.95 -14.53 -8.70
C ASP A 35 -14.30 -14.86 -8.03
N ALA A 36 -14.72 -13.99 -7.11
CA ALA A 36 -15.92 -14.19 -6.30
C ALA A 36 -17.22 -14.30 -7.13
N PRO A 37 -17.47 -13.50 -8.19
CA PRO A 37 -18.63 -13.69 -9.05
C PRO A 37 -18.69 -15.10 -9.66
N ARG A 38 -17.57 -15.64 -10.14
CA ARG A 38 -17.51 -17.02 -10.64
C ARG A 38 -17.71 -18.07 -9.55
N VAL A 39 -17.14 -17.86 -8.37
CA VAL A 39 -17.35 -18.79 -7.23
C VAL A 39 -18.83 -18.81 -6.84
N MET A 40 -19.46 -17.65 -6.66
CA MET A 40 -20.90 -17.54 -6.35
C MET A 40 -21.78 -18.19 -7.41
N LYS A 41 -21.55 -17.91 -8.70
CA LYS A 41 -22.26 -18.57 -9.81
C LYS A 41 -22.16 -20.09 -9.77
N SER A 42 -21.04 -20.63 -9.30
CA SER A 42 -20.81 -22.08 -9.17
C SER A 42 -21.39 -22.68 -7.88
N ALA A 43 -21.56 -21.87 -6.85
CA ALA A 43 -21.93 -22.28 -5.50
C ALA A 43 -23.44 -22.20 -5.21
N LEU A 44 -24.11 -21.16 -5.73
CA LEU A 44 -25.56 -20.95 -5.56
C LEU A 44 -26.45 -22.12 -6.02
N PRO A 45 -26.09 -22.94 -7.03
CA PRO A 45 -26.83 -24.15 -7.32
C PRO A 45 -26.83 -25.16 -6.15
N LEU A 46 -25.72 -25.22 -5.40
CA LEU A 46 -25.43 -26.21 -4.36
C LEU A 46 -25.87 -25.78 -2.95
N TYR A 47 -25.81 -24.48 -2.66
CA TYR A 47 -26.16 -23.89 -1.36
C TYR A 47 -26.79 -22.51 -1.61
N LYS A 48 -27.96 -22.24 -1.04
CA LYS A 48 -28.76 -21.03 -1.30
C LYS A 48 -28.40 -19.88 -0.37
N ASN A 49 -28.13 -20.16 0.90
CA ASN A 49 -27.82 -19.11 1.87
C ASN A 49 -26.33 -18.71 1.85
N LEU A 50 -25.92 -18.03 0.77
CA LEU A 50 -24.55 -17.54 0.59
C LEU A 50 -24.50 -16.03 0.71
N TYR A 51 -23.65 -15.51 1.59
CA TYR A 51 -23.36 -14.07 1.70
C TYR A 51 -22.00 -13.79 1.04
N THR A 52 -21.77 -12.54 0.65
CA THR A 52 -20.45 -12.10 0.14
C THR A 52 -19.87 -11.00 1.02
N MET A 53 -18.54 -10.90 1.06
CA MET A 53 -17.83 -9.85 1.79
C MET A 53 -16.65 -9.32 0.98
N ALA A 54 -16.54 -8.00 0.82
CA ALA A 54 -15.42 -7.35 0.13
C ALA A 54 -14.85 -6.19 0.96
N LYS A 55 -13.56 -5.87 0.76
CA LYS A 55 -12.85 -4.79 1.47
C LYS A 55 -13.40 -3.43 1.02
N TYR A 56 -13.76 -2.52 1.92
CA TYR A 56 -14.37 -1.22 1.54
C TYR A 56 -13.38 -0.30 0.79
N ASN A 57 -12.22 -0.05 1.38
CA ASN A 57 -11.09 0.66 0.75
C ASN A 57 -9.82 -0.15 1.04
N GLY A 58 -9.69 -1.31 0.40
CA GLY A 58 -8.53 -2.16 0.59
C GLY A 58 -8.27 -2.51 2.07
N GLU A 59 -7.03 -2.32 2.54
CA GLU A 59 -6.67 -2.49 3.95
C GLU A 59 -6.61 -1.16 4.74
N ALA A 60 -7.33 -0.15 4.25
CA ALA A 60 -7.30 1.22 4.72
C ALA A 60 -8.72 1.82 4.88
N LEU A 61 -8.76 3.11 5.23
CA LEU A 61 -9.92 3.98 5.06
C LEU A 61 -9.46 5.23 4.30
N THR A 62 -9.92 5.42 3.06
CA THR A 62 -9.36 6.41 2.12
C THR A 62 -10.38 7.39 1.58
N THR A 63 -11.64 6.98 1.41
CA THR A 63 -12.63 7.81 0.73
C THR A 63 -14.07 7.48 1.13
N TYR A 64 -14.93 8.49 1.06
CA TYR A 64 -16.40 8.35 1.03
C TYR A 64 -16.98 8.61 -0.37
N THR A 65 -16.12 8.74 -1.40
CA THR A 65 -16.50 8.79 -2.82
C THR A 65 -15.76 7.70 -3.61
N PRO A 66 -15.97 6.40 -3.32
CA PRO A 66 -15.38 5.32 -4.11
C PRO A 66 -15.95 5.28 -5.53
N ARG A 67 -15.24 4.63 -6.45
CA ARG A 67 -15.59 4.53 -7.88
C ARG A 67 -14.91 3.34 -8.57
N GLY A 68 -14.86 3.36 -9.90
CA GLY A 68 -14.00 2.49 -10.70
C GLY A 68 -14.34 1.00 -10.64
N LYS A 69 -13.35 0.17 -10.98
CA LYS A 69 -13.50 -1.29 -11.07
C LYS A 69 -13.83 -1.94 -9.72
N TRP A 70 -13.41 -1.35 -8.61
CA TRP A 70 -13.78 -1.85 -7.28
C TRP A 70 -15.29 -1.65 -7.01
N ALA A 71 -15.84 -0.48 -7.36
CA ALA A 71 -17.30 -0.26 -7.33
C ALA A 71 -18.09 -1.18 -8.27
N GLU A 72 -17.50 -1.59 -9.40
CA GLU A 72 -18.11 -2.59 -10.28
C GLU A 72 -18.11 -3.99 -9.65
N LEU A 73 -17.05 -4.40 -8.95
CA LEU A 73 -17.01 -5.66 -8.22
C LEU A 73 -18.06 -5.69 -7.10
N HIS A 74 -18.10 -4.67 -6.24
CA HIS A 74 -19.06 -4.62 -5.11
C HIS A 74 -20.51 -4.69 -5.59
N ARG A 75 -20.89 -3.86 -6.59
CA ARG A 75 -22.23 -3.94 -7.21
C ARG A 75 -22.48 -5.30 -7.86
N SER A 76 -21.49 -5.89 -8.51
CA SER A 76 -21.62 -7.25 -9.10
C SER A 76 -21.87 -8.32 -8.04
N LEU A 77 -21.36 -8.17 -6.83
CA LEU A 77 -21.57 -9.08 -5.71
C LEU A 77 -22.90 -8.83 -4.98
N SER A 78 -23.29 -7.56 -4.78
CA SER A 78 -24.60 -7.21 -4.20
C SER A 78 -25.77 -7.68 -5.07
N ARG A 79 -25.70 -7.42 -6.38
CA ARG A 79 -26.74 -7.75 -7.37
C ARG A 79 -26.92 -9.26 -7.61
N ILE A 80 -26.15 -10.12 -6.94
CA ILE A 80 -26.41 -11.56 -6.86
C ILE A 80 -27.73 -11.86 -6.13
N GLY A 81 -28.23 -10.92 -5.31
CA GLY A 81 -29.51 -11.05 -4.60
C GLY A 81 -29.37 -11.64 -3.19
N THR A 82 -28.22 -11.41 -2.55
CA THR A 82 -27.89 -11.91 -1.21
C THR A 82 -27.36 -10.77 -0.33
N VAL A 83 -26.96 -11.04 0.92
CA VAL A 83 -26.27 -10.03 1.73
C VAL A 83 -24.86 -9.81 1.18
N HIS A 84 -24.51 -8.54 0.96
CA HIS A 84 -23.16 -8.09 0.62
C HIS A 84 -22.62 -7.22 1.77
N VAL A 85 -21.52 -7.68 2.36
CA VAL A 85 -20.92 -7.13 3.57
C VAL A 85 -19.69 -6.31 3.23
N GLU A 86 -19.74 -5.04 3.58
CA GLU A 86 -18.60 -4.12 3.51
C GLU A 86 -17.64 -4.39 4.67
N ASN A 87 -16.41 -4.74 4.37
CA ASN A 87 -15.37 -5.00 5.36
C ASN A 87 -14.45 -3.79 5.46
N VAL A 88 -14.67 -2.96 6.48
CA VAL A 88 -13.74 -1.89 6.88
C VAL A 88 -12.57 -2.58 7.59
N HIS A 89 -11.44 -2.66 6.89
CA HIS A 89 -10.47 -3.74 7.11
C HIS A 89 -9.08 -3.20 7.46
N ILE A 90 -8.49 -3.71 8.54
CA ILE A 90 -7.08 -3.50 8.97
C ILE A 90 -6.69 -2.05 9.33
N LEU A 91 -7.05 -1.05 8.52
CA LEU A 91 -6.84 0.38 8.75
C LEU A 91 -5.35 0.80 8.82
N ALA A 92 -4.56 0.28 7.89
CA ALA A 92 -3.12 0.47 7.80
C ALA A 92 -2.65 1.94 7.79
N ASN A 93 -3.50 2.86 7.30
CA ASN A 93 -3.22 4.29 7.26
C ASN A 93 -3.64 5.05 8.54
N LEU A 94 -4.41 4.42 9.43
CA LEU A 94 -4.85 5.01 10.71
C LEU A 94 -4.00 4.55 11.90
N GLU A 95 -3.29 3.42 11.80
CA GLU A 95 -2.46 2.93 12.91
C GLU A 95 -1.35 3.97 13.27
N PRO A 96 -1.17 4.38 14.53
CA PRO A 96 -1.89 3.95 15.74
C PRO A 96 -2.81 5.02 16.38
N PHE A 97 -2.87 6.23 15.82
CA PHE A 97 -3.54 7.39 16.41
C PHE A 97 -5.06 7.20 16.49
N ARG A 98 -5.71 7.85 17.45
CA ARG A 98 -7.17 7.83 17.59
C ARG A 98 -7.88 8.35 16.33
N TYR A 99 -8.89 7.63 15.89
CA TYR A 99 -9.77 8.03 14.78
C TYR A 99 -11.25 7.91 15.18
N GLY A 100 -12.03 8.95 14.92
CA GLY A 100 -13.43 9.05 15.37
C GLY A 100 -14.31 10.03 14.59
N SER A 101 -13.96 10.35 13.34
CA SER A 101 -14.70 11.31 12.50
C SER A 101 -16.12 10.83 12.19
N ALA A 102 -17.12 11.46 12.82
CA ALA A 102 -18.52 11.11 12.61
C ALA A 102 -18.98 11.43 11.18
N ASP A 103 -18.63 12.60 10.66
CA ASP A 103 -18.95 13.02 9.29
C ASP A 103 -18.36 12.07 8.23
N PHE A 104 -17.07 11.71 8.34
CA PHE A 104 -16.42 10.81 7.37
C PHE A 104 -17.08 9.42 7.39
N ILE A 105 -17.31 8.85 8.57
CA ILE A 105 -17.92 7.53 8.71
C ILE A 105 -19.38 7.54 8.23
N GLN A 106 -20.15 8.61 8.51
CA GLN A 106 -21.52 8.76 8.00
C GLN A 106 -21.53 8.74 6.46
N LYS A 107 -20.67 9.55 5.83
CA LYS A 107 -20.54 9.60 4.37
C LYS A 107 -20.06 8.26 3.80
N SER A 108 -19.14 7.57 4.47
CA SER A 108 -18.69 6.23 4.05
C SER A 108 -19.84 5.23 4.02
N VAL A 109 -20.68 5.15 5.07
CA VAL A 109 -21.85 4.25 5.06
C VAL A 109 -22.91 4.67 4.02
N GLN A 110 -23.06 5.98 3.76
CA GLN A 110 -23.89 6.43 2.64
C GLN A 110 -23.34 5.95 1.29
N ALA A 111 -22.02 5.97 1.09
CA ALA A 111 -21.38 5.46 -0.12
C ALA A 111 -21.46 3.93 -0.26
N MET A 112 -21.35 3.19 0.85
CA MET A 112 -21.58 1.73 0.89
C MET A 112 -22.96 1.37 0.31
N HIS A 113 -24.01 2.11 0.67
CA HIS A 113 -25.34 1.92 0.08
C HIS A 113 -25.45 2.47 -1.35
N ASN A 114 -25.01 3.71 -1.59
CA ASN A 114 -25.34 4.43 -2.82
C ASN A 114 -24.43 4.10 -4.01
N VAL A 115 -23.19 3.63 -3.75
CA VAL A 115 -22.19 3.32 -4.79
C VAL A 115 -21.93 1.82 -4.88
N TYR A 116 -21.81 1.14 -3.74
CA TYR A 116 -21.52 -0.29 -3.66
C TYR A 116 -22.78 -1.17 -3.56
N GLU A 117 -23.94 -0.57 -3.33
CA GLU A 117 -25.24 -1.25 -3.19
C GLU A 117 -25.27 -2.27 -2.04
N ALA A 118 -24.40 -2.11 -1.05
CA ALA A 118 -24.24 -3.06 0.05
C ALA A 118 -25.27 -2.90 1.17
N ASN A 119 -25.41 -3.95 1.97
CA ASN A 119 -26.46 -4.07 3.01
C ASN A 119 -25.98 -4.75 4.31
N GLY A 120 -24.68 -5.02 4.45
CA GLY A 120 -24.05 -5.45 5.71
C GLY A 120 -22.73 -4.73 5.98
N LEU A 121 -22.31 -4.69 7.24
CA LEU A 121 -21.04 -4.12 7.68
C LEU A 121 -20.26 -5.14 8.51
N HIS A 122 -18.96 -5.24 8.26
CA HIS A 122 -17.95 -5.89 9.08
C HIS A 122 -16.86 -4.87 9.41
N LEU A 123 -16.46 -4.81 10.68
CA LEU A 123 -15.64 -3.73 11.21
C LEU A 123 -14.42 -4.28 11.95
N TYR A 124 -13.23 -3.90 11.48
CA TYR A 124 -11.99 -4.12 12.22
C TYR A 124 -11.86 -3.13 13.39
N PRO A 125 -11.04 -3.44 14.42
CA PRO A 125 -10.63 -2.44 15.40
C PRO A 125 -9.95 -1.24 14.73
N GLN A 126 -10.08 -0.05 15.31
CA GLN A 126 -9.62 1.21 14.71
C GLN A 126 -8.13 1.22 14.37
N ALA A 127 -7.32 0.58 15.22
CA ALA A 127 -5.91 0.29 15.04
C ALA A 127 -5.53 -0.92 15.90
N SER A 128 -4.30 -1.43 15.76
CA SER A 128 -3.73 -2.50 16.60
C SER A 128 -4.44 -3.85 16.50
N TYR A 129 -4.99 -4.19 15.32
CA TYR A 129 -5.66 -5.49 15.08
C TYR A 129 -4.80 -6.69 15.49
N TRP A 130 -3.48 -6.64 15.24
CA TRP A 130 -2.55 -7.74 15.53
C TRP A 130 -2.08 -7.81 17.00
N ASP A 131 -2.50 -6.89 17.87
CA ASP A 131 -2.12 -6.82 19.29
C ASP A 131 -3.36 -6.70 20.22
N TRP A 132 -4.48 -7.28 19.79
CA TRP A 132 -5.70 -7.39 20.61
C TRP A 132 -5.40 -8.06 21.97
N PRO A 133 -5.89 -7.53 23.11
CA PRO A 133 -6.94 -6.50 23.25
C PRO A 133 -6.43 -5.05 23.40
N TYR A 134 -5.15 -4.79 23.15
CA TYR A 134 -4.49 -3.55 23.58
C TYR A 134 -4.22 -2.56 22.45
N THR A 135 -4.13 -1.29 22.80
CA THR A 135 -3.73 -0.21 21.88
C THR A 135 -2.21 -0.01 21.91
N ALA A 136 -1.65 0.63 20.89
CA ALA A 136 -0.21 0.96 20.85
C ALA A 136 0.22 2.09 21.80
N ASP A 137 -0.69 2.69 22.56
CA ASP A 137 -0.40 3.76 23.53
C ASP A 137 0.61 3.28 24.60
N LYS A 138 1.62 4.10 24.88
CA LYS A 138 2.59 3.93 25.98
C LYS A 138 2.05 4.65 27.21
N ALA A 139 1.56 3.89 28.17
CA ALA A 139 1.09 4.34 29.49
C ALA A 139 1.55 3.35 30.56
N GLU A 140 1.32 3.65 31.85
CA GLU A 140 1.68 2.77 32.98
C GLU A 140 1.10 1.35 32.81
N LYS A 141 -0.12 1.27 32.26
CA LYS A 141 -0.80 0.04 31.89
C LYS A 141 -1.21 0.12 30.43
N ARG A 142 -1.16 -1.01 29.71
CA ARG A 142 -1.68 -1.11 28.34
C ARG A 142 -3.17 -0.73 28.35
N LEU A 143 -3.58 0.15 27.43
CA LEU A 143 -4.99 0.56 27.30
C LEU A 143 -5.75 -0.47 26.46
N PHE A 144 -7.01 -0.75 26.81
CA PHE A 144 -7.87 -1.63 25.99
C PHE A 144 -8.45 -0.88 24.79
N GLN A 145 -8.53 -1.55 23.65
CA GLN A 145 -9.08 -0.97 22.41
C GLN A 145 -10.55 -0.56 22.57
N LEU A 146 -11.36 -1.29 23.35
CA LEU A 146 -12.78 -0.95 23.55
C LEU A 146 -12.97 0.35 24.35
N ASP A 147 -12.07 0.67 25.28
CA ASP A 147 -12.15 1.88 26.12
C ASP A 147 -11.67 3.13 25.37
N ARG A 148 -10.58 3.00 24.60
CA ARG A 148 -10.01 4.06 23.76
C ARG A 148 -10.89 4.33 22.54
N ASP A 149 -11.23 3.28 21.79
CA ASP A 149 -11.87 3.37 20.48
C ASP A 149 -13.41 3.28 20.55
N TRP A 150 -13.99 3.51 21.74
CA TRP A 150 -15.46 3.52 21.95
C TRP A 150 -16.23 4.36 20.90
N ILE A 151 -15.66 5.47 20.43
CA ILE A 151 -16.25 6.36 19.43
C ILE A 151 -16.26 5.68 18.06
N TRP A 152 -15.21 4.95 17.68
CA TRP A 152 -15.16 4.20 16.43
C TRP A 152 -16.33 3.22 16.34
N TYR A 153 -16.46 2.33 17.33
CA TYR A 153 -17.52 1.31 17.35
C TYR A 153 -18.93 1.94 17.42
N LYS A 154 -19.13 2.97 18.26
CA LYS A 154 -20.44 3.64 18.38
C LYS A 154 -20.82 4.36 17.08
N THR A 155 -19.87 5.00 16.40
CA THR A 155 -20.11 5.75 15.16
C THR A 155 -20.50 4.83 14.01
N TRP A 156 -19.73 3.77 13.77
CA TRP A 156 -20.07 2.78 12.74
C TRP A 156 -21.41 2.09 13.03
N ALA A 157 -21.67 1.67 14.26
CA ALA A 157 -22.96 1.07 14.63
C ALA A 157 -24.14 2.03 14.42
N ARG A 158 -23.98 3.32 14.77
CA ARG A 158 -25.03 4.34 14.61
C ARG A 158 -25.43 4.55 13.14
N TYR A 159 -24.46 4.54 12.23
CA TYR A 159 -24.69 4.78 10.80
C TYR A 159 -25.03 3.50 10.02
N ALA A 160 -24.51 2.34 10.41
CA ALA A 160 -24.99 1.05 9.92
C ALA A 160 -26.48 0.82 10.29
N TRP A 161 -26.92 1.30 11.46
CA TRP A 161 -28.33 1.32 11.83
C TRP A 161 -29.15 2.31 10.97
N ASN A 162 -28.68 3.54 10.81
CA ASN A 162 -29.26 4.52 9.89
C ASN A 162 -28.23 5.61 9.54
N SER A 163 -27.83 5.69 8.28
CA SER A 163 -26.89 6.68 7.73
C SER A 163 -27.58 7.97 7.23
N LYS A 164 -28.91 7.96 7.10
CA LYS A 164 -29.75 9.11 6.71
C LYS A 164 -30.19 9.88 7.96
N ARG A 165 -29.23 10.55 8.60
CA ARG A 165 -29.43 11.39 9.79
C ARG A 165 -29.00 12.82 9.49
N GLU A 166 -29.79 13.79 9.92
CA GLU A 166 -29.53 15.20 9.65
C GLU A 166 -28.28 15.71 10.36
N ARG A 167 -27.36 16.29 9.58
CA ARG A 167 -26.02 16.67 10.05
C ARG A 167 -26.02 17.59 11.29
N PRO A 168 -26.89 18.62 11.43
CA PRO A 168 -26.95 19.43 12.65
C PRO A 168 -27.35 18.65 13.90
N ALA A 169 -28.22 17.63 13.76
CA ALA A 169 -28.60 16.75 14.87
C ALA A 169 -27.46 15.81 15.25
N GLU A 170 -26.68 15.33 14.28
CA GLU A 170 -25.49 14.51 14.53
C GLU A 170 -24.38 15.29 15.23
N ILE A 171 -24.13 16.55 14.85
CA ILE A 171 -23.18 17.44 15.54
C ILE A 171 -23.59 17.65 17.01
N ASN A 172 -24.89 17.85 17.28
CA ASN A 172 -25.39 17.93 18.65
C ASN A 172 -25.28 16.61 19.41
N TYR A 173 -25.57 15.47 18.76
CA TYR A 173 -25.47 14.14 19.38
C TYR A 173 -24.02 13.83 19.79
N TRP A 174 -23.07 13.93 18.87
CA TRP A 174 -21.67 13.62 19.15
C TRP A 174 -21.01 14.65 20.06
N GLY A 175 -21.37 15.93 19.93
CA GLY A 175 -20.99 16.97 20.87
C GLY A 175 -21.41 16.63 22.31
N ASN A 176 -22.65 16.16 22.52
CA ASN A 176 -23.09 15.71 23.85
C ASN A 176 -22.32 14.47 24.33
N GLN A 177 -22.10 13.46 23.47
CA GLN A 177 -21.36 12.24 23.86
C GLN A 177 -19.90 12.52 24.25
N LEU A 178 -19.24 13.46 23.57
CA LEU A 178 -17.89 13.92 23.91
C LEU A 178 -17.89 14.83 25.16
N ALA A 179 -18.93 15.64 25.32
CA ALA A 179 -19.12 16.46 26.51
C ALA A 179 -19.31 15.61 27.77
N GLU A 180 -20.13 14.57 27.71
CA GLU A 180 -20.31 13.55 28.75
C GLU A 180 -18.98 12.86 29.09
N LYS A 181 -18.22 12.39 28.09
CA LYS A 181 -16.96 11.66 28.34
C LYS A 181 -15.90 12.52 29.04
N TYR A 182 -15.80 13.81 28.73
CA TYR A 182 -14.73 14.68 29.24
C TYR A 182 -15.20 15.69 30.30
N GLY A 183 -16.47 15.67 30.67
CA GLY A 183 -17.08 16.61 31.61
C GLY A 183 -16.96 18.06 31.11
N LEU A 184 -17.36 18.28 29.86
CA LEU A 184 -17.36 19.58 29.17
C LEU A 184 -18.79 20.12 29.03
N PRO A 185 -18.99 21.43 28.80
CA PRO A 185 -20.23 21.93 28.21
C PRO A 185 -20.33 21.54 26.72
N LEU A 186 -21.54 21.57 26.15
CA LEU A 186 -21.82 21.09 24.79
C LEU A 186 -21.05 21.82 23.68
N ASP A 187 -20.84 23.12 23.79
CA ASP A 187 -20.01 23.88 22.84
C ASP A 187 -18.57 23.34 22.80
N LYS A 188 -18.02 22.97 23.95
CA LYS A 188 -16.69 22.35 24.06
C LYS A 188 -16.67 20.88 23.68
N GLY A 189 -17.77 20.15 23.87
CA GLY A 189 -17.96 18.84 23.25
C GLY A 189 -17.93 18.89 21.71
N LYS A 190 -18.47 19.96 21.11
CA LYS A 190 -18.40 20.21 19.66
C LYS A 190 -17.01 20.63 19.20
N ASP A 191 -16.26 21.39 19.99
CA ASP A 191 -14.84 21.67 19.72
C ASP A 191 -14.02 20.35 19.65
N VAL A 192 -14.30 19.35 20.50
CA VAL A 192 -13.66 18.01 20.40
C VAL A 192 -14.13 17.22 19.18
N LEU A 193 -15.40 17.35 18.78
CA LEU A 193 -15.91 16.73 17.55
C LEU A 193 -15.22 17.28 16.31
N GLU A 194 -15.10 18.61 16.22
CA GLU A 194 -14.39 19.29 15.13
C GLU A 194 -12.94 18.80 15.04
N ALA A 195 -12.24 18.64 16.17
CA ALA A 195 -10.89 18.09 16.17
C ALA A 195 -10.83 16.68 15.55
N TYR A 196 -11.74 15.78 15.92
CA TYR A 196 -11.85 14.44 15.33
C TYR A 196 -12.15 14.47 13.84
N GLU A 197 -13.05 15.34 13.40
CA GLU A 197 -13.49 15.40 12.00
C GLU A 197 -12.42 16.04 11.09
N GLN A 198 -11.72 17.06 11.58
CA GLN A 198 -10.57 17.66 10.90
C GLN A 198 -9.39 16.69 10.82
N THR A 199 -8.98 16.03 11.91
CA THR A 199 -7.97 14.95 11.82
C THR A 199 -8.41 13.80 10.91
N GLY A 200 -9.72 13.54 10.87
CA GLY A 200 -10.33 12.45 10.12
C GLY A 200 -10.12 12.48 8.61
N GLU A 201 -9.73 13.63 8.06
CA GLU A 201 -9.43 13.81 6.63
C GLU A 201 -7.94 13.65 6.30
N ILE A 202 -7.03 13.71 7.28
CA ILE A 202 -5.57 13.76 7.05
C ILE A 202 -5.05 12.43 6.47
N SER A 203 -5.10 11.34 7.23
CA SER A 203 -4.62 10.03 6.76
C SER A 203 -5.34 9.50 5.50
N PRO A 204 -6.67 9.66 5.34
CA PRO A 204 -7.35 9.24 4.11
C PRO A 204 -6.88 10.00 2.85
N LYS A 205 -6.73 11.34 2.92
CA LYS A 205 -6.24 12.16 1.80
C LYS A 205 -4.78 11.87 1.48
N LEU A 206 -3.93 11.76 2.49
CA LEU A 206 -2.50 11.46 2.32
C LEU A 206 -2.30 10.11 1.62
N LEU A 207 -2.99 9.04 2.06
CA LEU A 207 -2.83 7.72 1.45
C LEU A 207 -3.28 7.72 -0.01
N ARG A 208 -4.49 8.23 -0.30
CA ARG A 208 -5.08 8.13 -1.65
C ARG A 208 -4.39 8.99 -2.71
N ARG A 209 -3.51 9.92 -2.32
CA ARG A 209 -2.77 10.81 -3.23
C ARG A 209 -1.26 10.58 -3.31
N TYR A 210 -0.65 10.00 -2.27
CA TYR A 210 0.79 9.73 -2.24
C TYR A 210 1.16 8.29 -1.93
N GLY A 211 0.24 7.47 -1.40
CA GLY A 211 0.49 6.10 -0.98
C GLY A 211 0.95 5.20 -2.13
N ILE A 212 1.71 4.17 -1.76
CA ILE A 212 2.09 3.06 -2.64
C ILE A 212 0.96 2.02 -2.69
N THR A 213 0.19 1.87 -1.61
CA THR A 213 -0.90 0.88 -1.49
C THR A 213 -1.83 1.20 -0.32
N ASP A 214 -3.07 0.71 -0.39
CA ASP A 214 -4.01 0.59 0.73
C ASP A 214 -3.62 -0.52 1.74
N GLY A 215 -2.76 -1.47 1.33
CA GLY A 215 -2.33 -2.63 2.11
C GLY A 215 -1.49 -2.30 3.34
N ASN A 216 -1.55 -3.14 4.39
CA ASN A 216 -0.66 -3.04 5.57
C ASN A 216 0.84 -3.28 5.27
N ARG A 217 1.17 -3.58 4.01
CA ARG A 217 2.51 -3.39 3.46
C ARG A 217 3.03 -1.96 3.65
N GLN A 218 2.14 -0.96 3.72
CA GLN A 218 2.46 0.43 4.05
C GLN A 218 1.97 0.84 5.44
N THR A 219 2.82 1.56 6.17
CA THR A 219 2.46 2.25 7.42
C THR A 219 2.55 3.75 7.19
N LEU A 220 1.43 4.39 6.82
CA LEU A 220 1.41 5.80 6.42
C LEU A 220 1.98 6.74 7.50
N THR A 221 1.64 6.49 8.77
CA THR A 221 1.98 7.35 9.91
C THR A 221 3.48 7.41 10.21
N LEU A 222 4.27 6.47 9.70
CA LEU A 222 5.73 6.51 9.77
C LEU A 222 6.37 7.39 8.68
N GLY A 223 5.60 7.89 7.71
CA GLY A 223 6.08 8.71 6.61
C GLY A 223 6.38 7.92 5.34
N MET A 224 6.97 8.59 4.35
CA MET A 224 7.45 8.02 3.08
C MET A 224 8.81 8.60 2.70
N LEU A 225 9.65 7.82 2.02
CA LEU A 225 10.89 8.29 1.38
C LEU A 225 10.58 9.15 0.14
N MET A 226 11.49 10.03 -0.22
CA MET A 226 11.39 10.86 -1.43
C MET A 226 11.35 10.01 -2.70
N THR A 227 12.15 8.93 -2.75
CA THR A 227 12.13 7.95 -3.85
C THR A 227 10.76 7.27 -4.03
N GLN A 228 9.98 7.12 -2.95
CA GLN A 228 8.62 6.56 -2.99
C GLN A 228 7.60 7.54 -3.58
N LEU A 229 7.86 8.86 -3.50
CA LEU A 229 7.03 9.89 -4.12
C LEU A 229 7.40 10.11 -5.60
N ILE A 230 8.70 10.19 -5.93
CA ILE A 230 9.17 10.51 -7.29
C ILE A 230 9.25 9.29 -8.22
N ASN A 231 9.25 8.07 -7.65
CA ASN A 231 9.28 6.81 -8.38
C ASN A 231 8.44 5.71 -7.67
N PRO A 232 7.12 5.91 -7.48
CA PRO A 232 6.26 4.99 -6.73
C PRO A 232 6.20 3.57 -7.33
N PHE A 233 6.29 3.44 -8.67
CA PHE A 233 6.24 2.14 -9.34
C PHE A 233 7.38 1.19 -8.93
N ARG A 234 8.58 1.71 -8.62
CA ARG A 234 9.71 0.93 -8.07
C ARG A 234 9.34 0.17 -6.79
N TYR A 235 8.39 0.72 -6.02
CA TYR A 235 7.93 0.18 -4.75
C TYR A 235 6.68 -0.69 -4.89
N GLY A 236 6.28 -1.08 -6.10
CA GLY A 236 5.08 -1.89 -6.34
C GLY A 236 3.81 -1.09 -6.07
N LEU A 237 3.63 0.01 -6.81
CA LEU A 237 2.45 0.85 -6.72
C LEU A 237 1.16 0.08 -7.07
N PHE A 238 0.19 0.10 -6.17
CA PHE A 238 -1.13 -0.51 -6.36
C PHE A 238 -2.10 0.53 -6.96
N THR A 239 -2.23 0.55 -8.28
CA THR A 239 -3.01 1.58 -9.00
C THR A 239 -4.52 1.53 -8.73
N LEU A 240 -5.06 0.39 -8.27
CA LEU A 240 -6.48 0.25 -7.96
C LEU A 240 -6.94 1.25 -6.87
N MET A 241 -6.07 1.55 -5.90
CA MET A 241 -6.32 2.59 -4.88
C MET A 241 -6.61 3.95 -5.54
N TYR A 242 -5.79 4.35 -6.53
CA TYR A 242 -5.97 5.58 -7.29
C TYR A 242 -7.12 5.52 -8.32
N GLU A 243 -7.43 4.33 -8.86
CA GLU A 243 -8.50 4.13 -9.84
C GLU A 243 -9.91 4.03 -9.20
N SER A 244 -10.01 3.58 -7.95
CA SER A 244 -11.28 3.15 -7.34
C SER A 244 -11.49 3.59 -5.89
N GLU A 245 -10.43 3.75 -5.10
CA GLU A 245 -10.49 4.06 -3.65
C GLU A 245 -10.14 5.53 -3.36
N ALA A 246 -10.31 6.38 -4.38
CA ALA A 246 -10.03 7.81 -4.34
C ALA A 246 -11.05 8.57 -5.22
N PRO A 247 -11.26 9.88 -4.99
CA PRO A 247 -11.76 10.78 -6.03
C PRO A 247 -10.92 10.66 -7.31
N GLU A 248 -11.41 11.17 -8.44
CA GLU A 248 -10.54 11.39 -9.62
C GLU A 248 -9.42 12.39 -9.25
N GLY A 249 -8.17 12.15 -9.68
CA GLY A 249 -7.02 13.01 -9.32
C GLY A 249 -5.63 12.39 -9.57
N GLU A 250 -4.58 13.21 -9.41
CA GLU A 250 -3.17 13.10 -9.88
C GLU A 250 -2.75 11.80 -10.60
N MET A 251 -1.70 11.03 -10.23
CA MET A 251 -0.66 10.99 -9.17
C MET A 251 0.26 12.24 -9.03
N ILE A 252 1.23 12.22 -8.09
CA ILE A 252 2.28 13.25 -7.99
C ILE A 252 3.24 13.26 -9.20
N ILE A 253 3.61 12.07 -9.69
CA ILE A 253 4.43 11.93 -10.91
C ILE A 253 3.66 12.33 -12.19
N GLU A 254 2.36 12.05 -12.25
CA GLU A 254 1.50 12.42 -13.38
C GLU A 254 1.21 13.92 -13.39
N TYR A 255 0.95 14.52 -12.22
CA TYR A 255 0.86 15.97 -12.04
C TYR A 255 2.15 16.67 -12.52
N ALA A 256 3.33 16.21 -12.09
CA ALA A 256 4.59 16.82 -12.50
C ALA A 256 4.87 16.67 -14.01
N GLU A 257 4.47 15.54 -14.61
CA GLU A 257 4.56 15.33 -16.06
C GLU A 257 3.58 16.23 -16.83
N LYS A 258 2.36 16.44 -16.30
CA LYS A 258 1.37 17.35 -16.87
C LYS A 258 1.78 18.82 -16.74
N ASP A 259 2.24 19.27 -15.57
CA ASP A 259 2.72 20.64 -15.32
C ASP A 259 3.87 21.00 -16.28
N TRP A 260 4.86 20.12 -16.40
CA TRP A 260 5.96 20.30 -17.35
C TRP A 260 5.49 20.43 -18.80
N ASN A 261 4.57 19.56 -19.21
CA ASN A 261 4.00 19.56 -20.56
C ASN A 261 2.88 20.60 -20.77
N ARG A 262 2.58 21.44 -19.77
CA ARG A 262 1.48 22.43 -19.76
C ARG A 262 0.11 21.83 -20.09
N GLN A 263 -0.13 20.61 -19.65
CA GLN A 263 -1.40 19.90 -19.82
C GLN A 263 -2.37 20.27 -18.70
N GLN A 264 -3.67 20.17 -18.98
CA GLN A 264 -4.71 20.47 -17.99
C GLN A 264 -4.73 19.42 -16.87
N HIS A 265 -4.75 19.90 -15.63
CA HIS A 265 -4.93 19.07 -14.44
C HIS A 265 -6.40 18.69 -14.24
N ILE A 266 -6.66 17.47 -13.77
CA ILE A 266 -8.00 16.90 -13.57
C ILE A 266 -8.12 16.41 -12.12
N GLY A 267 -9.25 16.71 -11.48
CA GLY A 267 -9.61 16.17 -10.17
C GLY A 267 -8.75 16.66 -9.00
N GLU A 268 -8.50 15.77 -8.03
CA GLU A 268 -7.73 16.00 -6.81
C GLU A 268 -6.21 16.00 -7.08
N THR A 269 -5.61 17.19 -7.10
CA THR A 269 -4.16 17.34 -7.36
C THR A 269 -3.33 17.06 -6.10
N PRO A 270 -2.06 16.64 -6.24
CA PRO A 270 -1.14 16.50 -5.10
C PRO A 270 -0.84 17.83 -4.39
N VAL A 271 -0.91 18.98 -5.07
CA VAL A 271 -0.73 20.29 -4.43
C VAL A 271 -1.92 20.61 -3.54
N LYS A 272 -3.14 20.46 -4.06
CA LYS A 272 -4.38 20.68 -3.31
C LYS A 272 -4.43 19.85 -2.02
N VAL A 273 -4.05 18.57 -2.07
CA VAL A 273 -4.03 17.74 -0.85
C VAL A 273 -2.93 18.16 0.13
N ALA A 274 -1.75 18.59 -0.33
CA ALA A 274 -0.72 19.12 0.56
C ALA A 274 -1.22 20.35 1.35
N ASP A 275 -1.93 21.26 0.67
CA ASP A 275 -2.49 22.46 1.29
C ASP A 275 -3.65 22.11 2.25
N GLU A 276 -4.58 21.24 1.82
CA GLU A 276 -5.76 20.87 2.61
C GLU A 276 -5.39 20.15 3.91
N VAL A 277 -4.42 19.22 3.90
CA VAL A 277 -4.06 18.48 5.14
C VAL A 277 -3.40 19.36 6.19
N VAL A 278 -2.66 20.40 5.78
CA VAL A 278 -2.11 21.41 6.70
C VAL A 278 -3.24 22.22 7.34
N VAL A 279 -4.23 22.67 6.55
CA VAL A 279 -5.41 23.37 7.07
C VAL A 279 -6.23 22.49 8.02
N HIS A 280 -6.38 21.19 7.72
CA HIS A 280 -7.01 20.23 8.61
C HIS A 280 -6.24 20.09 9.95
N GLY A 281 -4.91 19.94 9.90
CA GLY A 281 -4.07 19.87 11.10
C GLY A 281 -4.19 21.12 11.99
N GLN A 282 -4.10 22.31 11.39
CA GLN A 282 -4.25 23.59 12.08
C GLN A 282 -5.62 23.72 12.77
N LYS A 283 -6.72 23.47 12.04
CA LYS A 283 -8.08 23.55 12.59
C LYS A 283 -8.32 22.54 13.71
N ALA A 284 -7.77 21.32 13.58
CA ALA A 284 -7.88 20.31 14.61
C ALA A 284 -7.17 20.75 15.90
N VAL A 285 -5.95 21.29 15.78
CA VAL A 285 -5.19 21.85 16.92
C VAL A 285 -5.97 23.01 17.56
N GLU A 286 -6.43 23.99 16.78
CA GLU A 286 -7.23 25.10 17.30
C GLU A 286 -8.48 24.60 18.05
N ALA A 287 -9.18 23.60 17.51
CA ALA A 287 -10.39 23.05 18.11
C ALA A 287 -10.12 22.31 19.43
N ILE A 288 -9.11 21.42 19.47
CA ILE A 288 -8.81 20.67 20.71
C ILE A 288 -8.27 21.59 21.82
N GLU A 289 -7.52 22.64 21.47
CA GLU A 289 -7.05 23.64 22.42
C GLU A 289 -8.18 24.51 22.98
N ARG A 290 -9.21 24.85 22.18
CA ARG A 290 -10.41 25.57 22.67
C ARG A 290 -11.20 24.78 23.71
N ALA A 291 -11.12 23.44 23.72
CA ALA A 291 -11.77 22.58 24.71
C ALA A 291 -10.90 22.31 25.95
N ALA A 292 -9.57 22.35 25.82
CA ALA A 292 -8.63 21.81 26.81
C ALA A 292 -8.77 22.38 28.24
N ALA A 293 -9.00 23.68 28.37
CA ALA A 293 -9.15 24.35 29.67
C ALA A 293 -10.45 23.99 30.42
N SER A 294 -11.46 23.42 29.73
CA SER A 294 -12.77 23.11 30.30
C SER A 294 -12.91 21.65 30.75
N VAL A 295 -11.92 20.78 30.50
CA VAL A 295 -12.00 19.33 30.76
C VAL A 295 -12.00 19.06 32.26
N THR A 296 -13.07 18.42 32.76
CA THR A 296 -13.19 18.05 34.18
C THR A 296 -13.04 16.54 34.44
N GLN A 297 -13.36 15.69 33.45
CA GLN A 297 -13.31 14.21 33.57
C GLN A 297 -12.39 13.59 32.52
N ASN A 298 -11.93 12.35 32.76
CA ASN A 298 -11.07 11.57 31.83
C ASN A 298 -9.86 12.35 31.27
N LYS A 299 -9.24 13.20 32.11
CA LYS A 299 -8.20 14.17 31.74
C LYS A 299 -7.00 13.55 31.03
N GLU A 300 -6.56 12.35 31.43
CA GLU A 300 -5.44 11.68 30.77
C GLU A 300 -5.78 11.23 29.35
N GLU A 301 -6.99 10.69 29.14
CA GLU A 301 -7.44 10.24 27.82
C GLU A 301 -7.67 11.44 26.89
N PHE A 302 -8.20 12.55 27.42
CA PHE A 302 -8.22 13.82 26.69
C PHE A 302 -6.79 14.28 26.35
N GLY A 303 -5.85 14.17 27.29
CA GLY A 303 -4.43 14.51 27.06
C GLY A 303 -3.80 13.69 25.94
N ARG A 304 -4.11 12.38 25.88
CA ARG A 304 -3.67 11.49 24.80
C ARG A 304 -4.33 11.84 23.45
N LEU A 305 -5.65 12.09 23.42
CA LEU A 305 -6.33 12.60 22.21
C LEU A 305 -5.75 13.94 21.72
N ARG A 306 -5.47 14.87 22.63
CA ARG A 306 -4.82 16.15 22.32
C ARG A 306 -3.43 15.93 21.74
N ASN A 307 -2.64 15.01 22.28
CA ASN A 307 -1.35 14.64 21.70
C ASN A 307 -1.50 14.08 20.28
N ASP A 308 -2.46 13.18 20.04
CA ASP A 308 -2.73 12.59 18.71
C ASP A 308 -3.09 13.66 17.66
N VAL A 309 -3.82 14.70 18.05
CA VAL A 309 -4.11 15.86 17.18
C VAL A 309 -2.82 16.61 16.80
N HIS A 310 -1.94 16.87 17.77
CA HIS A 310 -0.63 17.49 17.51
C HIS A 310 0.30 16.59 16.69
N CYS A 311 0.22 15.26 16.85
CA CYS A 311 0.92 14.30 16.01
C CYS A 311 0.44 14.35 14.56
N GLN A 312 -0.88 14.40 14.34
CA GLN A 312 -1.45 14.46 12.99
C GLN A 312 -1.18 15.80 12.29
N ASP A 313 -1.14 16.93 13.01
CA ASP A 313 -0.61 18.20 12.50
C ASP A 313 0.86 18.06 12.07
N ALA A 314 1.73 17.53 12.93
CA ALA A 314 3.14 17.34 12.58
C ALA A 314 3.34 16.42 11.36
N MET A 315 2.54 15.36 11.25
CA MET A 315 2.51 14.44 10.11
C MET A 315 2.02 15.13 8.83
N ALA A 316 0.94 15.91 8.89
CA ALA A 316 0.41 16.64 7.75
C ALA A 316 1.45 17.61 7.17
N ASN A 317 2.10 18.40 8.03
CA ASN A 317 3.16 19.33 7.61
C ASN A 317 4.41 18.59 7.08
N PHE A 318 4.80 17.45 7.69
CA PHE A 318 5.87 16.59 7.15
C PHE A 318 5.59 16.18 5.70
N TYR A 319 4.38 15.69 5.41
CA TYR A 319 3.99 15.23 4.07
C TYR A 319 3.83 16.38 3.08
N ALA A 320 3.23 17.50 3.49
CA ALA A 320 3.01 18.66 2.62
C ALA A 320 4.34 19.27 2.15
N GLU A 321 5.26 19.54 3.08
CA GLU A 321 6.61 20.03 2.74
C GLU A 321 7.38 18.98 1.90
N LYS A 322 7.21 17.67 2.17
CA LYS A 322 7.83 16.62 1.34
C LYS A 322 7.26 16.53 -0.08
N ALA A 323 5.96 16.77 -0.25
CA ALA A 323 5.32 16.81 -1.56
C ALA A 323 5.83 18.01 -2.39
N GLN A 324 6.02 19.18 -1.79
CA GLN A 324 6.62 20.34 -2.47
C GLN A 324 8.07 20.07 -2.88
N ALA A 325 8.88 19.47 -1.99
CA ALA A 325 10.23 19.01 -2.33
C ALA A 325 10.23 17.96 -3.47
N ALA A 326 9.28 17.01 -3.45
CA ALA A 326 9.14 15.99 -4.49
C ALA A 326 8.78 16.59 -5.86
N LEU A 327 7.87 17.58 -5.91
CA LEU A 327 7.50 18.27 -7.16
C LEU A 327 8.68 19.07 -7.73
N ALA A 328 9.44 19.76 -6.89
CA ALA A 328 10.64 20.48 -7.31
C ALA A 328 11.76 19.52 -7.79
N ALA A 329 11.96 18.39 -7.11
CA ALA A 329 12.88 17.34 -7.57
C ALA A 329 12.41 16.67 -8.89
N LEU A 330 11.11 16.43 -9.04
CA LEU A 330 10.52 15.94 -10.29
C LEU A 330 10.68 16.96 -11.42
N ARG A 331 10.65 18.27 -11.15
CA ARG A 331 10.90 19.29 -12.18
C ARG A 331 12.32 19.18 -12.77
N PHE A 332 13.34 18.95 -11.92
CA PHE A 332 14.73 18.68 -12.36
C PHE A 332 14.86 17.48 -13.30
N LYS A 333 13.98 16.47 -13.19
CA LYS A 333 13.93 15.31 -14.11
C LYS A 333 13.78 15.75 -15.57
N TYR A 334 13.04 16.83 -15.80
CA TYR A 334 12.72 17.35 -17.13
C TYR A 334 13.59 18.55 -17.50
N SER A 335 13.85 19.47 -16.57
CA SER A 335 14.64 20.69 -16.83
C SER A 335 16.15 20.44 -16.87
N ASN A 336 16.65 19.44 -16.14
CA ASN A 336 18.07 19.26 -15.79
C ASN A 336 18.70 20.46 -15.04
N ASP A 337 17.88 21.40 -14.55
CA ASP A 337 18.34 22.63 -13.92
C ASP A 337 18.51 22.44 -12.40
N VAL A 338 19.75 22.50 -11.91
CA VAL A 338 20.07 22.32 -10.48
C VAL A 338 19.31 23.31 -9.58
N ARG A 339 18.88 24.46 -10.12
CA ARG A 339 18.05 25.43 -9.38
C ARG A 339 16.69 24.88 -8.96
N ASP A 340 16.17 23.85 -9.63
CA ASP A 340 14.95 23.17 -9.19
C ASP A 340 15.23 22.26 -7.97
N LEU A 341 16.45 21.70 -7.85
CA LEU A 341 16.88 20.99 -6.63
C LEU A 341 17.16 21.94 -5.47
N GLU A 342 17.72 23.12 -5.73
CA GLU A 342 17.90 24.16 -4.72
C GLU A 342 16.57 24.62 -4.11
N LYS A 343 15.50 24.70 -4.91
CA LYS A 343 14.13 24.96 -4.41
C LYS A 343 13.58 23.79 -3.58
N ALA A 344 13.88 22.55 -3.96
CA ALA A 344 13.43 21.37 -3.22
C ALA A 344 14.06 21.26 -1.82
N LEU A 345 15.29 21.74 -1.65
CA LEU A 345 16.06 21.60 -0.42
C LEU A 345 15.38 22.19 0.84
N PRO A 346 14.99 23.48 0.91
CA PRO A 346 14.38 24.04 2.12
C PRO A 346 13.05 23.37 2.49
N HIS A 347 12.30 22.87 1.50
CA HIS A 347 11.10 22.07 1.73
C HIS A 347 11.44 20.71 2.38
N LEU A 348 12.49 20.02 1.90
CA LEU A 348 12.93 18.77 2.53
C LEU A 348 13.50 18.98 3.95
N GLU A 349 14.19 20.09 4.19
CA GLU A 349 14.67 20.46 5.55
C GLU A 349 13.52 20.66 6.53
N LYS A 350 12.49 21.43 6.14
CA LYS A 350 11.28 21.60 6.94
C LYS A 350 10.54 20.29 7.16
N SER A 351 10.41 19.45 6.13
CA SER A 351 9.80 18.13 6.26
C SER A 351 10.48 17.32 7.37
N VAL A 352 11.82 17.20 7.36
CA VAL A 352 12.58 16.51 8.42
C VAL A 352 12.37 17.18 9.80
N SER A 353 12.30 18.51 9.86
CA SER A 353 12.00 19.25 11.11
C SER A 353 10.61 18.90 11.69
N HIS A 354 9.57 18.84 10.83
CA HIS A 354 8.24 18.40 11.25
C HIS A 354 8.22 16.92 11.67
N TYR A 355 9.06 16.07 11.05
CA TYR A 355 9.24 14.70 11.51
C TYR A 355 9.90 14.63 12.90
N ALA A 356 10.89 15.49 13.18
CA ALA A 356 11.49 15.59 14.52
C ALA A 356 10.47 16.06 15.58
N LYS A 357 9.55 16.99 15.24
CA LYS A 357 8.38 17.33 16.09
C LYS A 357 7.52 16.09 16.35
N LEU A 358 7.21 15.30 15.31
CA LEU A 358 6.41 14.07 15.45
C LEU A 358 7.10 13.03 16.35
N VAL A 359 8.42 12.86 16.24
CA VAL A 359 9.23 11.98 17.12
C VAL A 359 9.16 12.45 18.58
N ALA A 360 9.28 13.75 18.82
CA ALA A 360 9.21 14.31 20.18
C ALA A 360 7.84 14.07 20.84
N LEU A 361 6.75 14.11 20.06
CA LEU A 361 5.38 13.85 20.52
C LEU A 361 5.06 12.36 20.72
N THR A 362 5.83 11.44 20.12
CA THR A 362 5.51 9.99 20.05
C THR A 362 6.42 9.08 20.87
N LYS A 363 7.70 9.43 21.04
CA LYS A 363 8.73 8.60 21.71
C LYS A 363 8.33 8.09 23.11
N ASP A 364 7.51 8.84 23.82
CA ASP A 364 7.08 8.58 25.19
C ASP A 364 5.57 8.34 25.34
N THR A 365 4.81 8.40 24.25
CA THR A 365 3.34 8.23 24.22
C THR A 365 2.89 7.02 23.40
N TYR A 366 3.78 6.41 22.60
CA TYR A 366 3.50 5.22 21.79
C TYR A 366 4.59 4.16 21.88
N LEU A 367 4.19 2.90 21.74
CA LEU A 367 5.07 1.71 21.70
C LEU A 367 5.55 1.40 20.26
N TYR A 368 4.69 1.64 19.28
CA TYR A 368 4.91 1.41 17.85
C TYR A 368 3.83 2.15 17.03
N ALA A 369 4.05 2.27 15.72
CA ALA A 369 3.06 2.72 14.75
C ALA A 369 2.26 1.53 14.19
N ASN A 370 2.91 0.60 13.49
CA ASN A 370 2.29 -0.59 12.92
C ASN A 370 2.22 -1.77 13.90
N SER A 371 1.05 -2.41 14.02
CA SER A 371 0.89 -3.65 14.78
C SER A 371 1.38 -4.88 14.01
N MET A 372 1.33 -4.87 12.68
CA MET A 372 1.96 -5.89 11.83
C MET A 372 3.48 -5.67 11.77
N GLN A 373 4.23 -6.35 12.62
CA GLN A 373 5.67 -6.14 12.84
C GLN A 373 6.56 -7.18 12.12
N THR A 374 6.24 -7.48 10.87
CA THR A 374 6.90 -8.55 10.10
C THR A 374 7.50 -8.06 8.77
N GLN A 375 8.18 -8.96 8.06
CA GLN A 375 8.85 -8.66 6.78
C GLN A 375 7.90 -8.28 5.62
N GLN A 376 6.60 -8.53 5.79
CA GLN A 376 5.53 -8.15 4.86
C GLN A 376 5.36 -6.63 4.79
N ARG A 377 5.59 -5.89 5.89
CA ARG A 377 5.61 -4.42 5.88
C ARG A 377 6.86 -3.93 5.13
N LYS A 378 6.67 -3.13 4.08
CA LYS A 378 7.72 -2.61 3.18
C LYS A 378 7.92 -1.10 3.22
N ILE A 379 6.85 -0.34 3.44
CA ILE A 379 6.82 1.12 3.27
C ILE A 379 6.55 1.78 4.64
N PRO A 380 7.31 2.80 5.07
CA PRO A 380 8.45 3.42 4.37
C PRO A 380 9.71 2.55 4.30
N MET A 381 9.90 1.64 5.26
CA MET A 381 11.06 0.74 5.36
C MET A 381 10.59 -0.70 5.66
N ARG A 382 11.45 -1.69 5.37
CA ARG A 382 11.11 -3.11 5.62
C ARG A 382 11.03 -3.41 7.12
N GLY A 383 9.89 -3.92 7.60
CA GLY A 383 9.64 -4.28 9.00
C GLY A 383 10.22 -5.61 9.48
N VAL A 384 11.36 -6.04 8.94
CA VAL A 384 11.97 -7.33 9.28
C VAL A 384 12.26 -7.38 10.78
N ASN A 385 11.84 -8.45 11.45
CA ASN A 385 11.99 -8.65 12.90
C ASN A 385 11.46 -7.49 13.76
N GLY A 386 10.40 -6.80 13.29
CA GLY A 386 9.78 -5.69 14.02
C GLY A 386 10.66 -4.44 14.16
N THR A 387 11.58 -4.21 13.21
CA THR A 387 12.37 -2.98 13.06
C THR A 387 11.61 -1.89 12.29
N TYR A 388 12.07 -0.64 12.44
CA TYR A 388 11.49 0.56 11.80
C TYR A 388 10.01 0.75 12.10
N LYS A 389 9.55 0.40 13.31
CA LYS A 389 8.14 0.47 13.71
C LYS A 389 7.81 1.72 14.52
N THR A 390 8.81 2.50 14.90
CA THR A 390 8.68 3.76 15.63
C THR A 390 9.19 4.94 14.79
N TRP A 391 8.67 6.14 15.06
CA TRP A 391 9.19 7.37 14.46
C TRP A 391 10.66 7.61 14.82
N THR A 392 11.08 7.25 16.04
CA THR A 392 12.48 7.35 16.49
C THR A 392 13.45 6.53 15.62
N GLU A 393 13.07 5.32 15.20
CA GLU A 393 13.88 4.51 14.26
C GLU A 393 13.91 5.10 12.84
N MET A 394 12.87 5.84 12.46
CA MET A 394 12.70 6.40 11.11
C MET A 394 13.37 7.77 10.92
N LEU A 395 13.51 8.59 11.98
CA LEU A 395 14.14 9.91 11.88
C LEU A 395 15.57 9.86 11.28
N PRO A 396 16.49 8.97 11.72
CA PRO A 396 17.82 8.85 11.11
C PRO A 396 17.80 8.47 9.63
N VAL A 397 16.72 7.82 9.15
CA VAL A 397 16.55 7.48 7.72
C VAL A 397 16.27 8.76 6.92
N TYR A 398 15.40 9.64 7.41
CA TYR A 398 15.08 10.91 6.75
C TYR A 398 16.20 11.95 6.88
N GLU A 399 16.93 11.97 7.99
CA GLU A 399 18.15 12.77 8.14
C GLU A 399 19.24 12.33 7.15
N LYS A 400 19.42 11.02 6.94
CA LYS A 400 20.34 10.48 5.94
C LYS A 400 19.91 10.87 4.52
N GLU A 401 18.63 10.73 4.18
CA GLU A 401 18.06 11.15 2.89
C GLU A 401 18.35 12.63 2.60
N LEU A 402 18.07 13.52 3.55
CA LEU A 402 18.37 14.95 3.44
C LEU A 402 19.88 15.23 3.30
N LYS A 403 20.73 14.54 4.08
CA LYS A 403 22.19 14.68 3.99
C LYS A 403 22.73 14.23 2.62
N THR A 404 22.22 13.12 2.09
CA THR A 404 22.54 12.67 0.74
C THR A 404 22.12 13.73 -0.27
N PHE A 405 20.89 14.23 -0.19
CA PHE A 405 20.38 15.23 -1.15
C PHE A 405 21.23 16.50 -1.21
N LYS A 406 21.61 17.06 -0.06
CA LYS A 406 22.56 18.19 0.04
C LYS A 406 23.87 17.88 -0.71
N HIS A 407 24.50 16.75 -0.39
CA HIS A 407 25.75 16.35 -1.02
C HIS A 407 25.65 16.16 -2.55
N LYS A 408 24.52 15.65 -3.07
CA LYS A 408 24.29 15.52 -4.52
C LYS A 408 24.12 16.88 -5.18
N ILE A 409 23.41 17.83 -4.57
CA ILE A 409 23.30 19.21 -5.06
C ILE A 409 24.68 19.86 -5.15
N ASP A 410 25.48 19.76 -4.08
CA ASP A 410 26.82 20.35 -4.05
C ASP A 410 27.73 19.74 -5.12
N SER A 411 27.71 18.40 -5.28
CA SER A 411 28.45 17.70 -6.32
C SER A 411 28.06 18.11 -7.74
N LEU A 412 26.77 18.33 -8.01
CA LEU A 412 26.27 18.81 -9.31
C LEU A 412 26.69 20.26 -9.62
N LYS A 413 26.91 21.08 -8.60
CA LYS A 413 27.41 22.45 -8.76
C LYS A 413 28.93 22.49 -8.99
N THR A 414 29.68 21.56 -8.41
CA THR A 414 31.15 21.55 -8.48
C THR A 414 31.71 20.72 -9.64
N HIS A 415 30.97 19.72 -10.15
CA HIS A 415 31.42 18.84 -11.23
C HIS A 415 30.40 18.74 -12.36
N THR A 416 30.74 19.33 -13.52
CA THR A 416 29.97 19.22 -14.77
C THR A 416 30.22 17.92 -15.54
N SER A 417 31.21 17.11 -15.13
CA SER A 417 31.54 15.82 -15.73
C SER A 417 30.65 14.70 -15.19
N GLN A 418 29.99 13.98 -16.10
CA GLN A 418 29.26 12.76 -15.76
C GLN A 418 30.21 11.73 -15.12
N VAL A 419 30.04 11.47 -13.83
CA VAL A 419 30.61 10.28 -13.20
C VAL A 419 29.90 9.07 -13.81
N ALA A 420 30.58 8.37 -14.73
CA ALA A 420 30.06 7.15 -15.33
C ALA A 420 29.78 6.14 -14.21
N LYS A 421 28.51 5.74 -14.05
CA LYS A 421 28.13 4.66 -13.12
C LYS A 421 28.91 3.41 -13.52
N GLN A 422 29.70 2.87 -12.59
CA GLN A 422 30.40 1.62 -12.81
C GLN A 422 29.38 0.50 -13.01
N LEU A 423 29.42 -0.14 -14.20
CA LEU A 423 28.49 -1.19 -14.57
C LEU A 423 28.68 -2.42 -13.66
N VAL A 424 27.62 -2.83 -12.96
CA VAL A 424 27.62 -4.02 -12.09
C VAL A 424 27.10 -5.23 -12.86
N VAL A 425 27.99 -5.91 -13.58
CA VAL A 425 27.64 -7.16 -14.28
C VAL A 425 27.26 -8.24 -13.27
N LEU A 426 26.05 -8.77 -13.38
CA LEU A 426 25.58 -9.84 -12.50
C LEU A 426 26.31 -11.15 -12.82
N GLN A 427 26.84 -11.77 -11.77
CA GLN A 427 27.66 -12.97 -11.86
C GLN A 427 26.74 -14.19 -11.87
N PRO A 428 26.75 -15.02 -12.94
CA PRO A 428 25.99 -16.25 -12.98
C PRO A 428 26.32 -17.16 -11.79
N ALA A 429 25.32 -17.86 -11.28
CA ALA A 429 25.50 -18.97 -10.36
C ALA A 429 25.15 -20.29 -11.06
N GLU A 430 25.93 -21.34 -10.77
CA GLU A 430 25.65 -22.67 -11.27
C GLU A 430 24.59 -23.36 -10.39
N VAL A 431 23.62 -23.98 -11.06
CA VAL A 431 22.58 -24.81 -10.44
C VAL A 431 22.34 -26.04 -11.32
N THR A 432 21.89 -27.13 -10.71
CA THR A 432 21.44 -28.32 -11.42
C THR A 432 19.91 -28.33 -11.45
N LEU A 433 19.30 -28.14 -12.62
CA LEU A 433 17.85 -28.28 -12.78
C LEU A 433 17.45 -29.77 -12.68
N GLN A 434 16.33 -30.03 -12.01
CA GLN A 434 15.77 -31.37 -11.83
C GLN A 434 14.42 -31.45 -12.55
N GLY A 435 14.40 -32.11 -13.71
CA GLY A 435 13.20 -32.28 -14.53
C GLY A 435 13.51 -32.24 -16.03
N PRO A 436 12.48 -32.25 -16.91
CA PRO A 436 12.65 -32.23 -18.36
C PRO A 436 13.06 -30.84 -18.91
N GLN A 437 13.18 -29.82 -18.04
CA GLN A 437 13.53 -28.45 -18.40
C GLN A 437 15.05 -28.30 -18.47
N THR A 438 15.65 -28.59 -19.64
CA THR A 438 17.11 -28.58 -19.83
C THR A 438 17.61 -27.51 -20.81
N GLU A 439 16.71 -26.83 -21.54
CA GLU A 439 17.10 -25.77 -22.47
C GLU A 439 17.41 -24.45 -21.77
N TRP A 440 18.56 -23.88 -22.11
CA TRP A 440 18.99 -22.55 -21.69
C TRP A 440 19.14 -21.62 -22.90
N PHE A 441 18.98 -20.32 -22.69
CA PHE A 441 19.26 -19.29 -23.70
C PHE A 441 20.21 -18.22 -23.15
N SER A 442 21.09 -17.68 -23.99
CA SER A 442 21.94 -16.54 -23.59
C SER A 442 21.09 -15.27 -23.47
N VAL A 443 21.27 -14.51 -22.39
CA VAL A 443 20.44 -13.34 -22.07
C VAL A 443 20.94 -12.09 -22.85
N LEU A 444 20.90 -12.19 -24.18
CA LEU A 444 21.47 -11.24 -25.13
C LEU A 444 20.46 -10.83 -26.20
N LYS A 445 20.66 -9.64 -26.79
CA LYS A 445 19.87 -9.16 -27.93
C LYS A 445 19.92 -10.16 -29.10
N GLY A 446 18.78 -10.39 -29.74
CA GLY A 446 18.59 -11.35 -30.83
C GLY A 446 18.31 -12.79 -30.39
N GLN A 447 18.43 -13.12 -29.11
CA GLN A 447 18.20 -14.49 -28.61
C GLN A 447 16.70 -14.77 -28.38
N ALA A 448 16.26 -15.97 -28.74
CA ALA A 448 14.87 -16.42 -28.60
C ALA A 448 14.57 -16.82 -27.14
N THR A 449 13.54 -16.22 -26.56
CA THR A 449 13.20 -16.35 -25.12
C THR A 449 12.30 -17.54 -24.79
N PHE A 450 11.47 -17.96 -25.74
CA PHE A 450 10.56 -19.10 -25.60
C PHE A 450 10.90 -20.17 -26.65
N SER A 451 10.65 -21.46 -26.35
CA SER A 451 10.94 -22.55 -27.28
C SER A 451 9.93 -22.71 -28.42
N ASP A 452 8.73 -22.14 -28.27
CA ASP A 452 7.58 -22.25 -29.19
C ASP A 452 7.22 -20.94 -29.92
N THR A 453 8.11 -19.94 -29.92
CA THR A 453 7.88 -18.66 -30.63
C THR A 453 9.15 -18.09 -31.26
N ALA A 454 8.98 -17.22 -32.26
CA ALA A 454 10.04 -16.40 -32.84
C ALA A 454 10.35 -15.12 -32.01
N ALA A 455 9.91 -15.05 -30.75
CA ALA A 455 10.07 -13.85 -29.92
C ALA A 455 11.50 -13.71 -29.37
N VAL A 456 12.22 -12.72 -29.87
CA VAL A 456 13.61 -12.43 -29.52
C VAL A 456 13.75 -11.19 -28.65
N ILE A 457 14.80 -11.16 -27.82
CA ILE A 457 15.20 -9.97 -27.05
C ILE A 457 15.61 -8.84 -28.01
N SER A 458 15.00 -7.68 -27.90
CA SER A 458 15.32 -6.50 -28.73
C SER A 458 16.11 -5.41 -27.99
N GLY A 459 16.03 -5.40 -26.66
CA GLY A 459 16.82 -4.55 -25.76
C GLY A 459 16.97 -5.20 -24.39
N ILE A 460 18.12 -5.01 -23.74
CA ILE A 460 18.38 -5.60 -22.42
C ILE A 460 19.41 -4.79 -21.62
N ALA A 461 19.15 -4.64 -20.31
CA ALA A 461 20.06 -4.03 -19.35
C ALA A 461 21.44 -4.72 -19.38
N PRO A 462 22.55 -3.98 -19.52
CA PRO A 462 23.90 -4.57 -19.62
C PRO A 462 24.28 -5.46 -18.43
N GLU A 463 23.75 -5.18 -17.25
CA GLU A 463 23.92 -5.96 -16.01
C GLU A 463 23.47 -7.42 -16.15
N LEU A 464 22.52 -7.71 -17.05
CA LEU A 464 21.93 -9.04 -17.27
C LEU A 464 22.64 -9.85 -18.37
N GLN A 465 23.55 -9.25 -19.15
CA GLN A 465 24.04 -9.85 -20.40
C GLN A 465 24.93 -11.08 -20.21
N ALA A 466 25.51 -11.27 -19.02
CA ALA A 466 26.31 -12.44 -18.69
C ALA A 466 25.47 -13.69 -18.35
N LEU A 467 24.15 -13.56 -18.20
CA LEU A 467 23.29 -14.60 -17.65
C LEU A 467 22.85 -15.62 -18.71
N LYS A 468 22.44 -16.80 -18.22
CA LYS A 468 21.77 -17.85 -19.00
C LYS A 468 20.37 -18.04 -18.45
N GLY A 469 19.36 -17.72 -19.26
CA GLY A 469 17.96 -17.89 -18.92
C GLY A 469 17.48 -19.31 -19.20
N ILE A 470 16.38 -19.71 -18.57
CA ILE A 470 15.75 -21.03 -18.77
C ILE A 470 14.68 -20.90 -19.85
N LYS A 471 14.80 -21.67 -20.92
CA LYS A 471 13.92 -21.56 -22.09
C LYS A 471 12.73 -22.50 -21.94
N LEU A 472 11.52 -21.93 -21.84
CA LEU A 472 10.26 -22.67 -21.70
C LEU A 472 9.31 -22.33 -22.84
N ALA A 473 8.32 -23.19 -23.08
CA ALA A 473 7.26 -22.92 -24.06
C ALA A 473 6.25 -21.92 -23.49
N LYS A 474 5.98 -20.83 -24.21
CA LYS A 474 4.99 -19.81 -23.83
C LYS A 474 3.60 -20.42 -23.64
N ASN A 475 3.19 -21.34 -24.52
CA ASN A 475 1.91 -22.03 -24.42
C ASN A 475 1.82 -22.89 -23.14
N GLN A 476 2.94 -23.46 -22.70
CA GLN A 476 3.03 -24.19 -21.43
C GLN A 476 2.87 -23.24 -20.23
N LEU A 477 3.63 -22.14 -20.22
CA LEU A 477 3.53 -21.09 -19.19
C LEU A 477 2.11 -20.56 -19.05
N GLN A 478 1.40 -20.34 -20.16
CA GLN A 478 0.03 -19.80 -20.17
C GLN A 478 -1.04 -20.81 -19.74
N SER A 479 -0.86 -22.10 -20.04
CA SER A 479 -1.89 -23.13 -19.79
C SER A 479 -1.79 -23.77 -18.40
N GLN A 480 -0.59 -23.88 -17.81
CA GLN A 480 -0.36 -24.56 -16.54
C GLN A 480 0.57 -23.78 -15.59
N ARG A 481 0.59 -24.18 -14.31
CA ARG A 481 1.57 -23.64 -13.34
C ARG A 481 2.97 -24.14 -13.71
N THR A 482 3.98 -23.36 -13.38
CA THR A 482 5.38 -23.71 -13.66
C THR A 482 6.08 -24.13 -12.39
N THR A 483 6.39 -25.41 -12.28
CA THR A 483 7.24 -25.95 -11.20
C THR A 483 8.67 -26.00 -11.72
N LEU A 484 9.60 -25.42 -10.96
CA LEU A 484 11.04 -25.43 -11.21
C LEU A 484 11.74 -26.02 -9.99
N THR A 485 12.28 -27.23 -10.14
CA THR A 485 13.09 -27.89 -9.11
C THR A 485 14.56 -27.76 -9.46
N PHE A 486 15.41 -27.38 -8.51
CA PHE A 486 16.84 -27.24 -8.73
C PHE A 486 17.65 -27.47 -7.45
N THR A 487 18.92 -27.85 -7.62
CA THR A 487 19.90 -27.96 -6.52
C THR A 487 21.05 -26.97 -6.74
N THR A 488 21.56 -26.40 -5.66
CA THR A 488 22.74 -25.55 -5.67
C THR A 488 23.58 -25.73 -4.39
N GLN A 489 24.89 -25.52 -4.49
CA GLN A 489 25.83 -25.67 -3.37
C GLN A 489 26.09 -24.35 -2.61
N GLU A 490 25.74 -23.21 -3.20
CA GLU A 490 25.87 -21.87 -2.61
C GLU A 490 24.48 -21.20 -2.56
N PRO A 491 24.25 -20.18 -1.72
CA PRO A 491 23.05 -19.34 -1.85
C PRO A 491 22.98 -18.69 -3.24
N VAL A 492 21.80 -18.66 -3.84
CA VAL A 492 21.56 -18.10 -5.19
C VAL A 492 20.34 -17.19 -5.22
N LYS A 493 20.21 -16.38 -6.27
CA LYS A 493 18.96 -15.68 -6.62
C LYS A 493 18.54 -16.02 -8.04
N LEU A 494 17.31 -16.48 -8.22
CA LEU A 494 16.69 -16.60 -9.55
C LEU A 494 16.14 -15.23 -9.96
N LEU A 495 16.48 -14.76 -11.16
CA LEU A 495 15.91 -13.55 -11.74
C LEU A 495 14.71 -13.88 -12.63
N VAL A 496 13.58 -13.25 -12.35
CA VAL A 496 12.33 -13.44 -13.10
C VAL A 496 11.88 -12.10 -13.67
N GLY A 497 11.75 -12.04 -14.99
CA GLY A 497 11.20 -10.90 -15.73
C GLY A 497 9.68 -11.03 -15.88
N PHE A 498 8.95 -10.08 -15.32
CA PHE A 498 7.49 -9.95 -15.43
C PHE A 498 7.15 -8.88 -16.45
N PHE A 499 6.25 -9.17 -17.39
CA PHE A 499 5.82 -8.20 -18.41
C PHE A 499 4.93 -7.11 -17.80
N ASN A 500 5.16 -5.86 -18.21
CA ASN A 500 4.55 -4.66 -17.65
C ASN A 500 3.11 -4.42 -18.19
N GLU A 501 2.28 -5.47 -18.23
CA GLU A 501 0.88 -5.41 -18.62
C GLU A 501 0.03 -6.42 -17.82
N LYS A 502 -1.03 -5.97 -17.14
CA LYS A 502 -1.93 -6.85 -16.38
C LYS A 502 -2.92 -7.56 -17.32
N LYS A 503 -2.51 -8.71 -17.90
CA LYS A 503 -3.35 -9.63 -18.70
C LYS A 503 -3.15 -11.08 -18.26
N ALA A 504 -4.20 -11.90 -18.34
CA ALA A 504 -4.17 -13.33 -18.01
C ALA A 504 -3.19 -14.18 -18.86
N SER A 505 -2.69 -13.63 -19.98
CA SER A 505 -1.64 -14.20 -20.81
C SER A 505 -0.23 -14.09 -20.21
N TYR A 506 -0.05 -13.26 -19.19
CA TYR A 506 1.24 -13.00 -18.52
C TYR A 506 1.16 -13.40 -17.06
N LEU A 507 2.30 -13.80 -16.49
CA LEU A 507 2.38 -14.12 -15.07
C LEU A 507 2.19 -12.82 -14.28
N PRO A 508 1.25 -12.74 -13.32
CA PRO A 508 1.14 -11.56 -12.46
C PRO A 508 2.39 -11.42 -11.60
N THR A 509 2.82 -10.17 -11.38
CA THR A 509 3.87 -9.82 -10.42
C THR A 509 3.45 -10.23 -9.01
N PRO A 510 4.38 -10.63 -8.12
CA PRO A 510 4.07 -10.89 -6.72
C PRO A 510 3.51 -9.63 -6.04
N GLU A 511 2.31 -9.71 -5.45
CA GLU A 511 1.54 -8.58 -4.91
C GLU A 511 1.07 -8.96 -3.48
N LEU A 512 1.59 -8.26 -2.46
CA LEU A 512 1.40 -8.63 -1.04
C LEU A 512 -0.02 -8.33 -0.52
N GLU A 513 -0.77 -7.48 -1.24
CA GLU A 513 -2.16 -7.09 -0.98
C GLU A 513 -3.16 -8.25 -1.16
N THR A 514 -2.77 -9.22 -1.98
CA THR A 514 -3.56 -10.41 -2.33
C THR A 514 -2.89 -11.71 -1.88
N ASP A 515 -1.56 -11.77 -1.81
CA ASP A 515 -0.81 -12.96 -1.39
C ASP A 515 0.28 -12.63 -0.35
N ALA A 516 0.09 -13.06 0.90
CA ALA A 516 1.08 -12.85 1.97
C ALA A 516 2.42 -13.60 1.76
N SER A 517 2.46 -14.60 0.87
CA SER A 517 3.66 -15.36 0.46
C SER A 517 4.42 -14.70 -0.70
N ALA A 518 3.88 -13.61 -1.27
CA ALA A 518 4.47 -12.84 -2.37
C ALA A 518 5.84 -12.21 -2.05
N ASN A 519 6.38 -12.41 -0.83
CA ASN A 519 7.73 -12.03 -0.47
C ASN A 519 8.55 -13.13 0.25
N ASP A 520 8.12 -14.39 0.28
CA ASP A 520 8.86 -15.45 1.00
C ASP A 520 10.30 -15.65 0.50
N TYR A 521 10.56 -15.34 -0.78
CA TYR A 521 11.88 -15.34 -1.42
C TYR A 521 12.48 -13.93 -1.59
N GLY A 522 11.84 -12.88 -1.03
CA GLY A 522 12.22 -11.47 -1.22
C GLY A 522 11.78 -10.86 -2.55
N GLN A 523 10.84 -11.49 -3.26
CA GLN A 523 10.50 -11.23 -4.66
C GLN A 523 9.54 -10.07 -4.93
N ALA A 524 8.91 -9.47 -3.90
CA ALA A 524 7.87 -8.44 -4.10
C ALA A 524 8.41 -7.14 -4.74
N GLU A 525 9.69 -6.83 -4.56
CA GLU A 525 10.31 -5.60 -5.04
C GLU A 525 10.95 -5.77 -6.42
N ILE A 526 10.66 -4.85 -7.34
CA ILE A 526 11.39 -4.72 -8.60
C ILE A 526 12.85 -4.38 -8.28
N LYS A 527 13.78 -5.09 -8.93
CA LYS A 527 15.22 -4.78 -8.88
C LYS A 527 15.64 -3.97 -10.10
N ILE A 528 15.25 -4.38 -11.30
CA ILE A 528 15.54 -3.61 -12.52
C ILE A 528 14.23 -3.34 -13.26
N SER A 529 13.79 -2.08 -13.28
CA SER A 529 12.62 -1.66 -14.07
C SER A 529 12.98 -1.53 -15.54
N ASN A 530 12.02 -1.83 -16.43
CA ASN A 530 12.16 -1.79 -17.89
C ASN A 530 13.46 -2.45 -18.39
N ALA A 531 13.81 -3.60 -17.82
CA ALA A 531 15.12 -4.23 -17.96
C ALA A 531 15.29 -5.01 -19.26
N VAL A 532 14.19 -5.55 -19.81
CA VAL A 532 14.19 -6.39 -21.01
C VAL A 532 13.05 -5.97 -21.93
N LEU A 533 13.33 -5.86 -23.23
CA LEU A 533 12.34 -5.82 -24.30
C LEU A 533 12.37 -7.12 -25.09
N VAL A 534 11.20 -7.66 -25.41
CA VAL A 534 11.03 -8.84 -26.28
C VAL A 534 10.05 -8.47 -27.39
N ASN A 535 10.38 -8.81 -28.64
CA ASN A 535 9.54 -8.44 -29.78
C ASN A 535 8.12 -9.04 -29.66
N GLY A 536 7.11 -8.16 -29.74
CA GLY A 536 5.70 -8.54 -29.60
C GLY A 536 5.20 -8.61 -28.15
N PHE A 537 6.01 -8.21 -27.17
CA PHE A 537 5.64 -8.19 -25.75
C PHE A 537 5.84 -6.78 -25.14
N PRO A 538 5.17 -6.47 -24.01
CA PRO A 538 5.49 -5.31 -23.19
C PRO A 538 6.96 -5.34 -22.71
N PRO A 539 7.50 -4.20 -22.22
CA PRO A 539 8.73 -4.21 -21.42
C PRO A 539 8.58 -5.11 -20.19
N ALA A 540 9.68 -5.68 -19.70
CA ALA A 540 9.68 -6.52 -18.51
C ALA A 540 10.52 -5.94 -17.36
N ASN A 541 9.96 -6.00 -16.14
CA ASN A 541 10.63 -5.67 -14.89
C ASN A 541 11.23 -6.93 -14.25
N VAL A 542 12.43 -6.85 -13.69
CA VAL A 542 13.14 -7.98 -13.08
C VAL A 542 12.99 -7.97 -11.57
N HIS A 543 12.49 -9.09 -11.05
CA HIS A 543 12.40 -9.42 -9.63
C HIS A 543 13.41 -10.52 -9.29
N ALA A 544 13.78 -10.65 -8.02
CA ALA A 544 14.76 -11.62 -7.55
C ALA A 544 14.18 -12.52 -6.45
N TYR A 545 14.24 -13.83 -6.65
CA TYR A 545 13.84 -14.87 -5.70
C TYR A 545 15.10 -15.45 -5.06
N SER A 546 15.27 -15.31 -3.75
CA SER A 546 16.45 -15.72 -3.00
C SER A 546 16.31 -17.12 -2.42
N PHE A 547 17.35 -17.94 -2.53
CA PHE A 547 17.40 -19.33 -2.04
C PHE A 547 18.74 -19.60 -1.32
N GLY A 548 18.71 -20.43 -0.29
CA GLY A 548 19.92 -20.96 0.36
C GLY A 548 20.60 -22.05 -0.48
N ALA A 549 21.68 -22.63 0.02
CA ALA A 549 22.20 -23.88 -0.52
C ALA A 549 21.19 -25.03 -0.30
N GLY A 550 21.24 -26.07 -1.14
CA GLY A 550 20.36 -27.24 -1.10
C GLY A 550 19.46 -27.39 -2.32
N THR A 551 18.43 -28.23 -2.19
CA THR A 551 17.43 -28.50 -3.23
C THR A 551 16.15 -27.72 -2.95
N HIS A 552 15.64 -27.01 -3.95
CA HIS A 552 14.48 -26.13 -3.86
C HIS A 552 13.47 -26.45 -4.95
N THR A 553 12.18 -26.24 -4.65
CA THR A 553 11.09 -26.33 -5.61
C THR A 553 10.31 -25.02 -5.61
N LEU A 554 10.48 -24.21 -6.66
CA LEU A 554 9.70 -23.00 -6.87
C LEU A 554 8.46 -23.33 -7.70
N ASN A 555 7.28 -22.87 -7.25
CA ASN A 555 6.04 -22.95 -8.01
C ASN A 555 5.59 -21.54 -8.41
N LEU A 556 5.60 -21.26 -9.71
CA LEU A 556 5.04 -20.04 -10.28
C LEU A 556 3.60 -20.28 -10.75
N GLY A 557 2.82 -19.21 -10.81
CA GLY A 557 1.47 -19.19 -11.36
C GLY A 557 1.39 -19.51 -12.84
N LYS A 558 0.23 -19.23 -13.45
CA LYS A 558 0.03 -19.31 -14.90
C LYS A 558 0.30 -17.95 -15.55
N GLY A 559 0.76 -17.98 -16.79
CA GLY A 559 1.05 -16.82 -17.63
C GLY A 559 2.52 -16.75 -18.04
N ALA A 560 2.80 -16.10 -19.17
CA ALA A 560 4.17 -15.98 -19.67
C ALA A 560 5.02 -15.01 -18.82
N CYS A 561 6.27 -15.40 -18.56
CA CYS A 561 7.31 -14.64 -17.87
C CYS A 561 8.68 -15.03 -18.45
N LEU A 562 9.73 -14.26 -18.12
CA LEU A 562 11.11 -14.57 -18.49
C LEU A 562 11.85 -15.17 -17.28
N LEU A 563 12.42 -16.37 -17.41
CA LEU A 563 13.36 -16.91 -16.41
C LEU A 563 14.77 -16.54 -16.87
N LEU A 564 15.35 -15.48 -16.29
CA LEU A 564 16.60 -14.86 -16.76
C LEU A 564 17.86 -15.51 -16.18
N GLY A 565 17.71 -16.54 -15.35
CA GLY A 565 18.81 -17.32 -14.80
C GLY A 565 19.13 -17.01 -13.34
N PHE A 566 20.16 -17.69 -12.84
CA PHE A 566 20.60 -17.61 -11.46
C PHE A 566 21.85 -16.72 -11.32
N VAL A 567 21.89 -15.95 -10.23
CA VAL A 567 23.04 -15.13 -9.83
C VAL A 567 23.50 -15.49 -8.43
N LYS A 568 24.76 -15.20 -8.09
CA LYS A 568 25.31 -15.48 -6.76
C LYS A 568 24.51 -14.76 -5.66
N GLY A 569 24.10 -15.50 -4.63
CA GLY A 569 23.17 -15.00 -3.61
C GLY A 569 23.75 -13.89 -2.74
N ASN A 570 25.07 -13.83 -2.58
CA ASN A 570 25.77 -12.74 -1.89
C ASN A 570 25.91 -11.46 -2.75
N GLN A 571 25.68 -11.51 -4.07
CA GLN A 571 25.77 -10.33 -4.91
C GLN A 571 24.58 -9.39 -4.66
N THR A 572 24.87 -8.12 -4.40
CA THR A 572 23.88 -7.05 -4.41
C THR A 572 23.46 -6.77 -5.84
N ILE A 573 22.18 -6.95 -6.15
CA ILE A 573 21.59 -6.56 -7.43
C ILE A 573 21.31 -5.06 -7.35
N PRO A 574 21.84 -4.21 -8.25
CA PRO A 574 21.56 -2.78 -8.23
C PRO A 574 20.07 -2.53 -8.47
N ILE A 575 19.51 -1.52 -7.79
CA ILE A 575 18.10 -1.13 -7.98
C ILE A 575 18.04 0.14 -8.83
N PHE A 576 17.44 0.04 -10.02
CA PHE A 576 17.35 1.16 -10.98
C PHE A 576 16.31 0.90 -12.08
N ASP A 577 16.01 1.93 -12.87
CA ASP A 577 15.30 1.79 -14.15
C ASP A 577 16.33 1.73 -15.28
N ALA A 578 16.33 0.65 -16.06
CA ALA A 578 17.23 0.48 -17.19
C ALA A 578 16.82 1.30 -18.43
N GLY A 579 15.60 1.85 -18.45
CA GLY A 579 15.15 2.76 -19.50
C GLY A 579 15.00 2.13 -20.88
N MET A 580 15.01 0.80 -21.02
CA MET A 580 14.95 0.16 -22.35
C MET A 580 13.67 0.53 -23.11
N ALA A 581 12.58 0.83 -22.40
CA ALA A 581 11.29 1.26 -22.95
C ALA A 581 11.26 2.72 -23.45
N GLY A 582 12.38 3.45 -23.42
CA GLY A 582 12.46 4.88 -23.72
C GLY A 582 12.52 5.72 -22.44
N ASN A 583 13.34 6.78 -22.48
CA ASN A 583 13.73 7.58 -21.31
C ASN A 583 12.54 8.17 -20.51
N LYS A 584 12.20 7.57 -19.37
CA LYS A 584 11.78 8.33 -18.18
C LYS A 584 12.98 8.42 -17.23
N LYS A 585 13.73 9.53 -17.31
CA LYS A 585 14.97 9.75 -16.53
C LYS A 585 14.76 9.43 -15.04
N ASN A 586 15.48 8.45 -14.50
CA ASN A 586 15.45 8.14 -13.08
C ASN A 586 16.28 9.18 -12.30
N ILE A 587 15.72 9.68 -11.19
CA ILE A 587 16.34 10.69 -10.30
C ILE A 587 16.47 10.21 -8.84
N ASP A 588 16.23 8.92 -8.57
CA ASP A 588 16.30 8.32 -7.22
C ASP A 588 17.69 8.52 -6.58
N TRP A 589 18.73 8.49 -7.40
CA TRP A 589 20.14 8.67 -7.02
C TRP A 589 20.46 10.02 -6.36
N LEU A 590 19.54 10.99 -6.42
CA LEU A 590 19.60 12.23 -5.64
C LEU A 590 19.46 11.98 -4.13
N PHE A 591 18.87 10.84 -3.74
CA PHE A 591 18.49 10.50 -2.36
C PHE A 591 19.19 9.23 -1.84
N GLU A 592 20.01 8.57 -2.67
CA GLU A 592 20.69 7.29 -2.40
C GLU A 592 22.23 7.40 -2.37
#